data_AF-A0A836YYD5-F1
#
_entry.id   AF-A0A836YYD5-F1
#
_cell.length_a   1.000
_cell.length_b   1.000
_cell.length_c   1.000
_cell.angle_alpha   90.00
_cell.angle_beta   90.00
_cell.angle_gamma   90.00
#
_symmetry.space_group_name_H-M   'P 1'
#
loop_
_entity.id
_entity.type
_entity.pdbx_description
1 polymer ?
#
loop_
_entity_poly.entity_id
_entity_poly.type
_entity_poly.pdbx_seq_one_letter_code
_entity_poly.pdbx_strand_id
1 'polypeptide(L)'
;MHFQEYQQWVREFYQQQNWYERDVFRRLAYLTEEIGEVACAVRAIEIGRERPDEIEQDALQKKENLIEELGDVFDNLFILADKYDIAIEDVIARHQQKFTKRYRGE
;
A
#
# COMPACT_ATOMS: atom_id res chain seq x y z
N MET A 1 7.82 1.04 -14.63
CA MET A 1 6.68 0.14 -14.56
C MET A 1 5.42 0.98 -14.41
N HIS A 2 4.44 0.75 -15.27
CA HIS A 2 3.11 1.37 -15.19
C HIS A 2 2.26 0.66 -14.12
N PHE A 3 1.17 1.29 -13.67
CA PHE A 3 0.32 0.70 -12.63
C PHE A 3 -0.33 -0.60 -13.08
N GLN A 4 -0.78 -0.67 -14.34
CA GLN A 4 -1.29 -1.91 -14.90
C GLN A 4 -0.23 -3.03 -14.98
N GLU A 5 1.01 -2.68 -15.36
CA GLU A 5 2.13 -3.64 -15.39
C GLU A 5 2.44 -4.17 -13.98
N TYR A 6 2.41 -3.29 -12.98
CA TYR A 6 2.62 -3.69 -11.59
C TYR A 6 1.48 -4.56 -11.06
N GLN A 7 0.23 -4.22 -11.36
CA GLN A 7 -0.93 -5.03 -10.98
C GLN A 7 -0.83 -6.45 -11.53
N GLN A 8 -0.38 -6.60 -12.78
CA GLN A 8 -0.15 -7.90 -13.39
C GLN A 8 1.01 -8.64 -12.70
N TRP A 9 2.13 -7.95 -12.48
CA TRP A 9 3.30 -8.54 -11.84
C TRP A 9 3.00 -9.04 -10.41
N VAL A 10 2.32 -8.22 -9.59
CA VAL A 10 1.98 -8.59 -8.21
C VAL A 10 0.99 -9.76 -8.18
N ARG A 11 0.02 -9.80 -9.11
CA ARG A 11 -0.87 -10.94 -9.27
C ARG A 11 -0.08 -12.23 -9.53
N GLU A 12 0.78 -12.22 -10.54
CA GLU A 12 1.58 -13.39 -10.92
C GLU A 12 2.50 -13.84 -9.78
N PHE A 13 3.18 -12.88 -9.14
CA PHE A 13 4.05 -13.16 -8.01
C PHE A 13 3.27 -13.81 -6.85
N TYR A 14 2.12 -13.24 -6.46
CA TYR A 14 1.30 -13.77 -5.38
C TYR A 14 0.71 -15.16 -5.69
N GLN A 15 0.42 -15.44 -6.97
CA GLN A 15 0.02 -16.77 -7.40
C GLN A 15 1.16 -17.78 -7.24
N GLN A 16 2.38 -17.43 -7.65
CA GLN A 16 3.57 -18.28 -7.47
C GLN A 16 3.85 -18.61 -6.00
N GLN A 17 3.58 -17.65 -5.10
CA GLN A 17 3.76 -17.86 -3.65
C GLN A 17 2.57 -18.57 -2.97
N ASN A 18 1.51 -18.92 -3.71
CA ASN A 18 0.23 -19.42 -3.17
C ASN A 18 -0.44 -18.45 -2.16
N TRP A 19 -0.15 -17.16 -2.28
CA TRP A 19 -0.73 -16.11 -1.43
C TRP A 19 -2.00 -15.53 -2.05
N TYR A 20 -2.15 -15.64 -3.37
CA TYR A 20 -3.32 -15.16 -4.10
C TYR A 20 -4.62 -15.81 -3.63
N GLU A 21 -4.60 -17.10 -3.28
CA GLU A 21 -5.78 -17.87 -2.87
C GLU A 21 -6.36 -17.46 -1.50
N ARG A 22 -5.65 -16.63 -0.74
CA ARG A 22 -6.13 -16.12 0.55
C ARG A 22 -7.43 -15.33 0.34
N ASP A 23 -8.38 -15.52 1.25
CA ASP A 23 -9.70 -14.89 1.16
C ASP A 23 -9.63 -13.36 1.35
N VAL A 24 -10.69 -12.68 0.95
CA VAL A 24 -10.77 -11.22 1.00
C VAL A 24 -10.72 -10.66 2.42
N PHE A 25 -11.23 -11.37 3.43
CA PHE A 25 -11.18 -10.90 4.83
C PHE A 25 -9.76 -10.95 5.36
N ARG A 26 -9.02 -12.01 5.05
CA ARG A 26 -7.60 -12.10 5.37
C ARG A 26 -6.78 -11.02 4.66
N ARG A 27 -7.10 -10.70 3.40
CA ARG A 27 -6.48 -9.57 2.70
C ARG A 27 -6.78 -8.22 3.38
N LEU A 28 -8.00 -8.01 3.88
CA LEU A 28 -8.35 -6.80 4.62
C LEU A 28 -7.65 -6.71 5.98
N ALA A 29 -7.43 -7.84 6.65
CA ALA A 29 -6.63 -7.90 7.87
C ALA A 29 -5.18 -7.46 7.59
N TYR A 30 -4.54 -8.04 6.57
CA TYR A 30 -3.19 -7.64 6.16
C TYR A 30 -3.10 -6.18 5.77
N LEU A 31 -4.03 -5.67 4.95
CA LEU A 31 -4.08 -4.25 4.63
C LEU A 31 -4.11 -3.36 5.88
N THR A 32 -4.83 -3.78 6.92
CA THR A 32 -4.90 -3.03 8.18
C THR A 32 -3.59 -3.11 8.97
N GLU A 33 -2.93 -4.27 8.95
CA GLU A 33 -1.59 -4.46 9.52
C GLU A 33 -0.58 -3.52 8.82
N GLU A 34 -0.50 -3.53 7.48
CA GLU A 34 0.46 -2.68 6.74
C GLU A 34 0.19 -1.18 6.94
N ILE A 35 -1.07 -0.76 7.05
CA ILE A 35 -1.41 0.63 7.40
C ILE A 35 -0.85 0.99 8.79
N GLY A 36 -0.87 0.05 9.73
CA GLY A 36 -0.26 0.20 11.04
C GLY A 36 1.26 0.34 10.95
N GLU A 37 1.91 -0.43 10.09
CA GLU A 37 3.36 -0.35 9.85
C GLU A 37 3.74 0.99 9.19
N VAL A 38 2.98 1.46 8.19
CA VAL A 38 3.12 2.82 7.62
C VAL A 38 3.00 3.88 8.72
N ALA A 39 2.00 3.78 9.60
CA ALA A 39 1.84 4.73 10.70
C ALA A 39 3.05 4.71 11.64
N CYS A 40 3.62 3.54 11.87
CA CYS A 40 4.80 3.36 12.70
C CYS A 40 6.06 3.96 12.04
N ALA A 41 6.23 3.78 10.73
CA ALA A 41 7.33 4.34 9.95
C ALA A 41 7.26 5.88 9.92
N VAL A 42 6.07 6.45 9.66
CA VAL A 42 5.86 7.91 9.71
C VAL A 42 6.16 8.43 11.11
N ARG A 43 5.68 7.77 12.17
CA ARG A 43 5.96 8.17 13.55
C ARG A 43 7.47 8.21 13.83
N ALA A 44 8.22 7.20 13.37
CA ALA A 44 9.66 7.14 13.53
C ALA A 44 10.40 8.31 12.86
N ILE A 45 9.90 8.77 11.70
CA ILE A 45 10.42 9.93 10.98
C ILE A 45 10.09 11.24 11.71
N GLU A 46 8.83 11.42 12.09
CA GLU A 46 8.32 12.72 12.55
C GLU A 46 8.64 13.01 14.01
N ILE A 47 8.44 12.03 14.90
CA ILE A 47 8.54 12.21 16.36
C ILE A 47 9.39 11.15 17.05
N GLY A 48 10.00 10.23 16.29
CA GLY A 48 10.81 9.14 16.82
C GLY A 48 10.01 8.01 17.46
N ARG A 49 10.73 6.95 17.85
CA ARG A 49 10.18 5.82 18.61
C ARG A 49 10.83 5.79 19.98
N GLU A 50 10.08 6.18 21.01
CA GLU A 50 10.52 6.03 22.41
C GLU A 50 10.50 4.56 22.85
N ARG A 51 11.48 3.78 22.36
CA ARG A 51 11.67 2.36 22.70
C ARG A 51 13.11 2.13 23.14
N PRO A 52 13.36 1.88 24.43
CA PRO A 52 14.72 1.68 24.96
C PRO A 52 15.45 0.47 24.37
N ASP A 53 14.71 -0.47 23.78
CA ASP A 53 15.18 -1.72 23.18
C ASP A 53 15.49 -1.61 21.67
N GLU A 54 15.14 -0.50 21.02
CA GLU A 54 15.36 -0.30 19.59
C GLU A 54 16.61 0.54 19.32
N ILE A 55 17.39 0.14 18.31
CA ILE A 55 18.49 0.94 17.79
C ILE A 55 17.88 2.05 16.93
N GLU A 56 18.18 3.30 17.25
CA GLU A 56 17.70 4.45 16.48
C GLU A 56 18.20 4.34 15.03
N GLN A 57 17.25 4.26 14.10
CA GLN A 57 17.53 4.26 12.67
C GLN A 57 17.99 5.65 12.21
N ASP A 58 18.90 5.70 11.25
CA ASP A 58 19.23 6.95 10.58
C ASP A 58 18.09 7.41 9.63
N ALA A 59 18.19 8.64 9.13
CA ALA A 59 17.16 9.22 8.27
C ALA A 59 16.95 8.46 6.95
N LEU A 60 17.99 7.81 6.42
CA LEU A 60 17.88 7.01 5.20
C LEU A 60 17.14 5.72 5.51
N GLN A 61 17.53 5.01 6.57
CA GLN A 61 16.89 3.78 7.03
C GLN A 61 15.40 3.99 7.30
N LYS A 62 15.03 5.08 7.98
CA LYS A 62 13.61 5.41 8.23
C LYS A 62 12.82 5.63 6.95
N LYS A 63 13.44 6.28 5.95
CA LYS A 63 12.81 6.52 4.65
C LYS A 63 12.65 5.22 3.85
N GLU A 64 13.66 4.36 3.84
CA GLU A 64 13.57 3.06 3.18
C GLU A 64 12.48 2.19 3.82
N ASN A 65 12.39 2.19 5.16
CA ASN A 65 11.29 1.52 5.87
C ASN A 65 9.93 2.06 5.40
N LEU A 66 9.74 3.37 5.34
CA LEU A 66 8.47 3.93 4.85
C LEU A 66 8.16 3.53 3.41
N ILE A 67 9.16 3.42 2.53
CA ILE A 67 8.98 2.96 1.15
C ILE A 67 8.49 1.51 1.12
N GLU A 68 9.07 0.65 1.96
CA GLU A 68 8.66 -0.75 2.14
C GLU A 68 7.19 -0.84 2.58
N GLU A 69 6.84 -0.18 3.69
CA GLU A 69 5.46 -0.25 4.22
C GLU A 69 4.40 0.29 3.24
N LEU A 70 4.74 1.37 2.51
CA LEU A 70 3.86 1.91 1.47
C LEU A 70 3.70 0.91 0.32
N GLY A 71 4.76 0.17 -0.02
CA GLY A 71 4.73 -0.92 -0.98
C GLY A 71 3.79 -2.03 -0.55
N ASP A 72 3.84 -2.45 0.71
CA ASP A 72 2.98 -3.49 1.25
C ASP A 72 1.50 -3.07 1.27
N VAL A 73 1.21 -1.81 1.59
CA VAL A 73 -0.14 -1.24 1.42
C VAL A 73 -0.58 -1.30 -0.04
N PHE A 74 0.28 -0.93 -0.99
CA PHE A 74 -0.04 -0.98 -2.41
C PHE A 74 -0.35 -2.40 -2.85
N ASP A 75 0.52 -3.37 -2.58
CA ASP A 75 0.30 -4.78 -2.90
C ASP A 75 -1.05 -5.29 -2.40
N ASN A 76 -1.40 -4.87 -1.19
CA ASN A 76 -2.69 -5.18 -0.60
C ASN A 76 -3.86 -4.63 -1.42
N LEU A 77 -3.81 -3.37 -1.83
CA LEU A 77 -4.81 -2.73 -2.69
C LEU A 77 -4.86 -3.32 -4.10
N PHE A 78 -3.71 -3.63 -4.72
CA PHE A 78 -3.64 -4.18 -6.07
C PHE A 78 -4.32 -5.54 -6.18
N ILE A 79 -4.00 -6.46 -5.27
CA ILE A 79 -4.63 -7.79 -5.24
C ILE A 79 -6.10 -7.70 -4.84
N LEU A 80 -6.47 -6.78 -3.93
CA LEU A 80 -7.86 -6.58 -3.60
C LEU A 80 -8.65 -6.13 -4.84
N ALA A 81 -8.14 -5.16 -5.59
CA ALA A 81 -8.74 -4.72 -6.85
C ALA A 81 -8.81 -5.86 -7.88
N ASP A 82 -7.72 -6.62 -8.05
CA ASP A 82 -7.65 -7.75 -8.98
C ASP A 82 -8.68 -8.86 -8.65
N LYS A 83 -8.91 -9.15 -7.36
CA LYS A 83 -9.95 -10.12 -6.91
C LYS A 83 -11.37 -9.72 -7.32
N TYR A 84 -11.61 -8.45 -7.60
CA TYR A 84 -12.90 -7.94 -8.06
C TYR A 84 -12.90 -7.60 -9.56
N ASP A 85 -11.87 -8.01 -10.31
CA ASP A 85 -11.69 -7.67 -11.73
C ASP A 85 -11.66 -6.15 -11.98
N ILE A 86 -11.02 -5.42 -11.06
CA ILE A 86 -10.89 -3.96 -11.11
C ILE A 86 -9.45 -3.61 -11.48
N ALA A 87 -9.28 -2.90 -12.59
CA ALA A 87 -8.01 -2.25 -12.92
C ALA A 87 -7.75 -1.09 -11.93
N ILE A 88 -6.55 -1.02 -11.34
CA ILE A 88 -6.26 0.07 -10.39
C ILE A 88 -6.32 1.45 -11.06
N GLU A 89 -5.96 1.52 -12.35
CA GLU A 89 -5.96 2.77 -13.12
C GLU A 89 -7.38 3.34 -13.27
N ASP A 90 -8.39 2.46 -13.37
CA ASP A 90 -9.79 2.87 -13.34
C ASP A 90 -10.16 3.51 -12.00
N VAL A 91 -9.67 2.97 -10.87
CA VAL A 91 -9.91 3.54 -9.53
C VAL A 91 -9.32 4.94 -9.46
N ILE A 92 -8.05 5.09 -9.86
CA ILE A 92 -7.32 6.37 -9.86
C ILE A 92 -8.03 7.39 -10.75
N ALA A 93 -8.32 7.03 -12.00
CA ALA A 93 -8.95 7.92 -12.98
C ALA A 93 -10.34 8.38 -12.52
N ARG A 94 -11.18 7.45 -12.02
CA ARG A 94 -12.54 7.79 -11.53
C ARG A 94 -12.48 8.69 -10.29
N HIS A 95 -11.56 8.46 -9.36
CA HIS A 95 -11.39 9.31 -8.19
C HIS A 95 -10.85 10.71 -8.56
N GLN A 96 -9.89 10.79 -9.48
CA GLN A 96 -9.39 12.07 -9.99
C GLN A 96 -10.53 12.87 -10.63
N GLN A 97 -11.30 12.25 -11.53
CA GLN A 97 -12.46 12.90 -12.16
C GLN A 97 -13.50 13.37 -11.14
N LYS A 98 -13.77 12.57 -10.09
CA LYS A 98 -14.68 12.96 -9.00
C LYS A 98 -14.21 14.24 -8.31
N PHE A 99 -12.93 14.35 -7.97
CA PHE A 99 -12.38 15.56 -7.35
C PHE A 99 -12.34 16.75 -8.30
N THR A 100 -11.89 16.55 -9.55
CA THR A 100 -11.88 17.62 -10.55
C THR A 100 -13.28 18.18 -10.82
N LYS A 101 -14.32 17.34 -10.85
CA LYS A 101 -15.72 17.81 -10.99
C LYS A 101 -16.21 18.55 -9.76
N ARG A 102 -15.86 18.06 -8.55
CA ARG A 102 -16.30 18.65 -7.28
C ARG A 102 -15.75 20.06 -7.06
N TYR A 103 -14.51 20.30 -7.46
CA TYR A 103 -13.79 21.55 -7.21
C TYR A 103 -13.56 22.40 -8.48
N ARG A 104 -14.27 22.12 -9.60
CA ARG A 104 -14.16 22.91 -10.85
C ARG A 104 -14.92 24.25 -10.84
N GLY A 105 -15.47 24.65 -9.70
CA GLY A 105 -16.30 25.85 -9.53
C GLY A 105 -16.04 26.62 -8.24
N GLU A 106 -14.89 26.40 -7.61
CA GLU A 106 -14.21 27.38 -6.74
C GLU A 106 -13.18 28.13 -7.61
#